data_AF-A0A2G8RW96-F1
#
_entry.id   AF-A0A2G8RW96-F1
#
_cell.length_a   1.000
_cell.length_b   1.000
_cell.length_c   1.000
_cell.angle_alpha   90.00
_cell.angle_beta   90.00
_cell.angle_gamma   90.00
#
_symmetry.space_group_name_H-M   'P 1'
#
loop_
_entity.id
_entity.type
_entity.pdbx_description
1 polymer ?
#
loop_
_entity_poly.entity_id
_entity_poly.type
_entity_poly.pdbx_seq_one_letter_code
_entity_poly.pdbx_strand_id
1 'polypeptide(L)'
;MIPMQVREQQLGPPVYRTPFADEWAKLEAILVQVRNLLQRHRRDPVLVTLDKEHVRGPSSEGYEAWSTDRATAQRKAFFARRKFLYHIAIISFHIASLWRLTNDPHHWYDYLLENGVQGHVLDSLSASVVADFTPNNPRAGLFIKPDAFSWSTYLPVLILAKVPIFVYWGPVRSRIAAPAELKDLEPSNEAVSAAQQLSTDVFDTEGQPSFGTTGRVPEFLSTDTPGTFFAARAIYRAACIRIETEEQRQRRLSREKRATSYLITAQGEDKIFEWDFDWECMRWKRDMVLRHDRLSAWSGYDKKDKRYDSVAKEWDLAYFFESSVREARDGEELDEQEANDHSSNPLFREEDYKLAPPLPPTILPHLVAMMSDPDSKAARHNTCHAAYFHCNHLLASRYTHRIP
;
A
#
# COMPACT_ATOMS: atom_id res chain seq x y z
N MET A 1 8.59 -12.17 -1.55
CA MET A 1 9.37 -12.09 -2.82
C MET A 1 8.68 -12.85 -3.98
N ILE A 2 8.50 -12.26 -5.18
CA ILE A 2 7.89 -12.94 -6.36
C ILE A 2 8.90 -13.96 -6.93
N PRO A 3 8.52 -15.24 -7.12
CA PRO A 3 9.39 -16.23 -7.78
C PRO A 3 9.69 -15.79 -9.22
N MET A 4 10.89 -16.06 -9.71
CA MET A 4 11.34 -15.62 -11.05
C MET A 4 11.61 -16.81 -11.95
N GLN A 5 11.22 -16.71 -13.23
CA GLN A 5 11.68 -17.63 -14.26
C GLN A 5 13.15 -17.33 -14.56
N VAL A 6 13.99 -18.35 -14.48
CA VAL A 6 15.41 -18.25 -14.77
C VAL A 6 15.68 -18.98 -16.08
N ARG A 7 16.43 -18.34 -16.97
CA ARG A 7 16.97 -18.97 -18.17
C ARG A 7 18.49 -18.88 -18.11
N GLU A 8 19.13 -20.04 -18.02
CA GLU A 8 20.57 -20.16 -18.13
C GLU A 8 20.99 -19.91 -19.57
N GLN A 9 22.03 -19.10 -19.77
CA GLN A 9 22.63 -18.84 -21.08
C GLN A 9 23.90 -19.69 -21.21
N GLN A 10 24.15 -20.27 -22.39
CA GLN A 10 25.35 -21.09 -22.63
C GLN A 10 26.65 -20.30 -22.41
N LEU A 11 26.64 -19.00 -22.71
CA LEU A 11 27.74 -18.06 -22.52
C LEU A 11 27.15 -16.73 -22.03
N GLY A 12 27.00 -16.56 -20.72
CA GLY A 12 26.50 -15.31 -20.12
C GLY A 12 25.91 -15.48 -18.72
N PRO A 13 25.60 -14.37 -18.02
CA PRO A 13 24.86 -14.43 -16.77
C PRO A 13 23.44 -14.97 -17.00
N PRO A 14 22.82 -15.61 -16.00
CA PRO A 14 21.41 -16.00 -16.09
C PRO A 14 20.52 -14.77 -16.32
N VAL A 15 19.45 -14.97 -17.08
CA VAL A 15 18.42 -13.94 -17.26
C VAL A 15 17.13 -14.34 -16.56
N TYR A 16 16.41 -13.33 -16.10
CA TYR A 16 15.25 -13.42 -15.24
C TYR A 16 14.02 -12.81 -15.92
N ARG A 17 12.87 -13.46 -15.78
CA ARG A 17 11.56 -12.97 -16.24
C ARG A 17 10.47 -13.33 -15.24
N THR A 18 9.35 -12.62 -15.25
CA THR A 18 8.15 -13.01 -14.51
C THR A 18 7.70 -14.42 -14.93
N PRO A 19 7.42 -15.35 -13.98
CA PRO A 19 7.11 -16.75 -14.29
C PRO A 19 5.82 -16.97 -15.07
N PHE A 20 4.93 -15.98 -15.06
CA PHE A 20 3.65 -16.02 -15.75
C PHE A 20 3.52 -14.90 -16.78
N ALA A 21 4.63 -14.47 -17.37
CA ALA A 21 4.62 -13.34 -18.31
C ALA A 21 3.66 -13.58 -19.49
N ASP A 22 3.65 -14.79 -20.05
CA ASP A 22 2.84 -15.11 -21.22
C ASP A 22 1.33 -15.19 -20.85
N GLU A 23 1.01 -15.66 -19.64
CA GLU A 23 -0.34 -15.66 -19.07
C GLU A 23 -0.81 -14.25 -18.71
N TRP A 24 0.07 -13.41 -18.18
CA TRP A 24 -0.22 -12.01 -17.86
C TRP A 24 -0.52 -11.22 -19.13
N ALA A 25 0.25 -11.42 -20.20
CA ALA A 25 -0.01 -10.76 -21.49
C ALA A 25 -1.41 -11.14 -22.04
N LYS A 26 -1.77 -12.42 -21.97
CA LYS A 26 -3.12 -12.90 -22.35
C LYS A 26 -4.21 -12.30 -21.47
N LEU A 27 -4.00 -12.28 -20.14
CA LEU A 27 -4.93 -11.68 -19.20
C LEU A 27 -5.11 -10.18 -19.47
N GLU A 28 -4.03 -9.45 -19.72
CA GLU A 28 -4.06 -8.02 -20.02
C GLU A 28 -4.87 -7.76 -21.30
N ALA A 29 -4.62 -8.53 -22.36
CA ALA A 29 -5.39 -8.43 -23.60
C ALA A 29 -6.90 -8.65 -23.39
N ILE A 30 -7.27 -9.67 -22.60
CA ILE A 30 -8.66 -9.97 -22.25
C ILE A 30 -9.28 -8.81 -21.46
N LEU A 31 -8.61 -8.33 -20.41
CA LEU A 31 -9.12 -7.25 -19.57
C LEU A 31 -9.24 -5.94 -20.35
N VAL A 32 -8.31 -5.64 -21.24
CA VAL A 32 -8.38 -4.48 -22.15
C VAL A 32 -9.59 -4.61 -23.08
N GLN A 33 -9.81 -5.78 -23.69
CA GLN A 33 -10.97 -6.04 -24.55
C GLN A 33 -12.28 -5.82 -23.80
N VAL A 34 -12.44 -6.46 -22.64
CA VAL A 34 -13.65 -6.36 -21.79
C VAL A 34 -13.89 -4.92 -21.38
N ARG A 35 -12.86 -4.23 -20.85
CA ARG A 35 -12.94 -2.81 -20.49
C ARG A 35 -13.45 -1.96 -21.66
N ASN A 36 -12.83 -2.10 -22.83
CA ASN A 36 -13.16 -1.29 -23.99
C ASN A 36 -14.58 -1.57 -24.52
N LEU A 37 -15.09 -2.80 -24.38
CA LEU A 37 -16.47 -3.14 -24.73
C LEU A 37 -17.47 -2.53 -23.77
N LEU A 38 -17.26 -2.68 -22.45
CA LEU A 38 -18.15 -2.12 -21.43
C LEU A 38 -18.17 -0.58 -21.45
N GLN A 39 -17.00 0.03 -21.67
CA GLN A 39 -16.89 1.49 -21.82
C GLN A 39 -17.69 1.99 -23.03
N ARG A 40 -17.60 1.31 -24.18
CA ARG A 40 -18.39 1.63 -25.38
C ARG A 40 -19.89 1.51 -25.13
N HIS A 41 -20.31 0.51 -24.36
CA HIS A 41 -21.73 0.26 -24.08
C HIS A 41 -22.40 1.38 -23.29
N ARG A 42 -21.69 1.95 -22.31
CA ARG A 42 -22.25 2.98 -21.43
C ARG A 42 -22.67 4.25 -22.16
N ARG A 43 -22.08 4.56 -23.33
CA ARG A 43 -22.28 5.79 -24.14
C ARG A 43 -21.95 7.11 -23.42
N ASP A 44 -21.89 7.11 -22.10
CA ASP A 44 -21.42 8.20 -21.25
C ASP A 44 -19.90 8.38 -21.41
N PRO A 45 -19.41 9.57 -21.78
CA PRO A 45 -17.97 9.85 -21.91
C PRO A 45 -17.22 9.87 -20.57
N VAL A 46 -17.82 9.40 -19.49
CA VAL A 46 -17.34 9.66 -18.15
C VAL A 46 -16.42 8.49 -17.71
N LEU A 47 -15.12 8.77 -17.89
CA LEU A 47 -13.96 8.38 -17.05
C LEU A 47 -12.72 9.24 -17.44
N VAL A 48 -12.94 10.46 -17.98
CA VAL A 48 -11.89 11.31 -18.60
C VAL A 48 -11.34 12.38 -17.64
N THR A 49 -11.73 12.40 -16.37
CA THR A 49 -11.33 13.45 -15.41
C THR A 49 -10.50 12.96 -14.21
N LEU A 50 -9.87 11.78 -14.32
CA LEU A 50 -8.63 11.48 -13.62
C LEU A 50 -7.49 12.01 -14.49
N ASP A 51 -7.33 13.34 -14.52
CA ASP A 51 -6.23 14.09 -15.13
C ASP A 51 -5.53 13.46 -16.34
N LYS A 52 -6.27 13.22 -17.44
CA LYS A 52 -5.82 13.16 -18.85
C LYS A 52 -4.64 12.24 -19.24
N GLU A 53 -3.96 11.58 -18.32
CA GLU A 53 -2.88 10.66 -18.62
C GLU A 53 -3.47 9.29 -18.84
N HIS A 54 -3.29 8.78 -20.05
CA HIS A 54 -3.62 7.41 -20.38
C HIS A 54 -2.85 6.50 -19.42
N VAL A 55 -3.53 5.97 -18.39
CA VAL A 55 -2.93 5.02 -17.45
C VAL A 55 -2.41 3.84 -18.28
N ARG A 56 -1.09 3.77 -18.42
CA ARG A 56 -0.44 2.74 -19.22
C ARG A 56 -0.74 1.38 -18.60
N GLY A 57 -1.04 0.41 -19.46
CA GLY A 57 -1.34 -0.96 -19.03
C GLY A 57 -0.14 -1.65 -18.37
N PRO A 58 -0.35 -2.81 -17.72
CA PRO A 58 0.73 -3.61 -17.11
C PRO A 58 1.95 -3.81 -18.03
N SER A 59 1.73 -4.01 -19.33
CA SER A 59 2.77 -4.26 -20.33
C SER A 59 3.81 -3.13 -20.40
N SER A 60 3.44 -1.90 -20.03
CA SER A 60 4.36 -0.77 -20.01
C SER A 60 5.49 -0.90 -18.97
N GLU A 61 5.34 -1.81 -17.99
CA GLU A 61 6.38 -2.12 -17.00
C GLU A 61 7.43 -3.09 -17.55
N GLY A 62 7.21 -3.65 -18.75
CA GLY A 62 8.14 -4.57 -19.39
C GLY A 62 8.31 -5.89 -18.62
N TYR A 63 7.26 -6.37 -17.94
CA TYR A 63 7.29 -7.64 -17.19
C TYR A 63 7.52 -8.87 -18.08
N GLU A 64 7.29 -8.73 -19.39
CA GLU A 64 7.54 -9.73 -20.43
C GLU A 64 9.02 -9.82 -20.83
N ALA A 65 9.79 -8.74 -20.62
CA ALA A 65 11.18 -8.68 -21.02
C ALA A 65 12.06 -9.49 -20.07
N TRP A 66 13.01 -10.22 -20.65
CA TRP A 66 14.10 -10.84 -19.90
C TRP A 66 15.07 -9.76 -19.40
N SER A 67 15.55 -9.90 -18.16
CA SER A 67 16.50 -9.00 -17.52
C SER A 67 17.72 -9.79 -17.05
N THR A 68 18.92 -9.24 -17.18
CA THR A 68 20.12 -9.80 -16.54
C THR A 68 20.16 -9.56 -15.02
N ASP A 69 19.36 -8.61 -14.53
CA ASP A 69 19.21 -8.31 -13.11
C ASP A 69 17.87 -8.83 -12.56
N ARG A 70 17.97 -9.70 -11.55
CA ARG A 70 16.83 -10.30 -10.83
C ARG A 70 16.00 -9.25 -10.11
N ALA A 71 16.63 -8.28 -9.45
CA ALA A 71 15.93 -7.26 -8.67
C ALA A 71 15.09 -6.37 -9.58
N THR A 72 15.65 -5.94 -10.71
CA THR A 72 14.91 -5.22 -11.76
C THR A 72 13.71 -6.01 -12.26
N ALA A 73 13.86 -7.30 -12.57
CA ALA A 73 12.74 -8.12 -13.06
C ALA A 73 11.65 -8.31 -12.00
N GLN A 74 12.02 -8.46 -10.72
CA GLN A 74 11.06 -8.50 -9.60
C GLN A 74 10.30 -7.18 -9.45
N ARG A 75 11.02 -6.05 -9.56
CA ARG A 75 10.43 -4.71 -9.52
C ARG A 75 9.41 -4.50 -10.66
N LYS A 76 9.76 -4.90 -11.89
CA LYS A 76 8.85 -4.86 -13.04
C LYS A 76 7.60 -5.72 -12.82
N ALA A 77 7.77 -6.94 -12.33
CA ALA A 77 6.64 -7.82 -12.00
C ALA A 77 5.73 -7.22 -10.93
N PHE A 78 6.31 -6.60 -9.89
CA PHE A 78 5.57 -5.91 -8.83
C PHE A 78 4.71 -4.76 -9.38
N PHE A 79 5.30 -3.86 -10.17
CA PHE A 79 4.56 -2.73 -10.74
C PHE A 79 3.52 -3.16 -11.78
N ALA A 80 3.82 -4.16 -12.60
CA ALA A 80 2.87 -4.72 -13.55
C ALA A 80 1.64 -5.29 -12.84
N ARG A 81 1.86 -6.07 -11.77
CA ARG A 81 0.77 -6.58 -10.92
C ARG A 81 -0.09 -5.46 -10.34
N ARG A 82 0.51 -4.33 -9.93
CA ARG A 82 -0.25 -3.16 -9.47
C ARG A 82 -1.15 -2.61 -10.59
N LYS A 83 -0.63 -2.53 -11.81
CA LYS A 83 -1.39 -2.02 -12.96
C LYS A 83 -2.55 -2.91 -13.40
N PHE A 84 -2.49 -4.22 -13.16
CA PHE A 84 -3.63 -5.12 -13.45
C PHE A 84 -4.89 -4.72 -12.68
N LEU A 85 -4.71 -4.11 -11.51
CA LEU A 85 -5.83 -3.74 -10.66
C LEU A 85 -6.59 -2.54 -11.17
N TYR A 86 -5.93 -1.64 -11.89
CA TYR A 86 -6.63 -0.56 -12.56
C TYR A 86 -7.62 -1.13 -13.57
N HIS A 87 -7.24 -2.16 -14.33
CA HIS A 87 -8.18 -2.84 -15.21
C HIS A 87 -9.33 -3.49 -14.44
N ILE A 88 -9.04 -4.26 -13.39
CA ILE A 88 -10.04 -4.91 -12.54
C ILE A 88 -11.03 -3.89 -11.96
N ALA A 89 -10.52 -2.79 -11.41
CA ALA A 89 -11.33 -1.72 -10.81
C ALA A 89 -12.20 -1.02 -11.85
N ILE A 90 -11.64 -0.66 -13.01
CA ILE A 90 -12.38 0.00 -14.10
C ILE A 90 -13.47 -0.91 -14.65
N ILE A 91 -13.18 -2.21 -14.87
CA ILE A 91 -14.18 -3.18 -15.32
C ILE A 91 -15.31 -3.30 -14.29
N SER A 92 -14.96 -3.46 -13.01
CA SER A 92 -15.93 -3.54 -11.93
C SER A 92 -16.81 -2.30 -11.85
N PHE A 93 -16.22 -1.11 -11.98
CA PHE A 93 -16.94 0.15 -12.05
C PHE A 93 -17.90 0.20 -13.25
N HIS A 94 -17.48 -0.24 -14.44
CA HIS A 94 -18.35 -0.27 -15.61
C HIS A 94 -19.51 -1.26 -15.44
N ILE A 95 -19.26 -2.44 -14.84
CA ILE A 95 -20.31 -3.40 -14.51
C ILE A 95 -21.33 -2.76 -13.57
N ALA A 96 -20.89 -2.17 -12.45
CA ALA A 96 -21.79 -1.50 -11.51
C ALA A 96 -22.57 -0.34 -12.16
N SER A 97 -21.92 0.40 -13.05
CA SER A 97 -22.56 1.49 -13.79
C SER A 97 -23.66 0.99 -14.72
N LEU A 98 -23.40 -0.10 -15.46
CA LEU A 98 -24.38 -0.72 -16.35
C LEU A 98 -25.53 -1.34 -15.57
N TRP A 99 -25.23 -1.99 -14.45
CA TRP A 99 -26.27 -2.49 -13.54
C TRP A 99 -27.18 -1.34 -13.09
N ARG A 100 -26.62 -0.21 -12.65
CA ARG A 100 -27.42 0.96 -12.29
C ARG A 100 -28.27 1.47 -13.46
N LEU A 101 -27.70 1.56 -14.65
CA LEU A 101 -28.36 2.13 -15.83
C LEU A 101 -29.52 1.26 -16.32
N THR A 102 -29.35 -0.06 -16.30
CA THR A 102 -30.30 -1.03 -16.84
C THR A 102 -31.24 -1.60 -15.78
N ASN A 103 -30.90 -1.42 -14.51
CA ASN A 103 -31.50 -2.08 -13.37
C ASN A 103 -31.45 -3.62 -13.47
N ASP A 104 -30.45 -4.16 -14.18
CA ASP A 104 -30.22 -5.59 -14.36
C ASP A 104 -28.73 -5.94 -14.06
N PRO A 105 -28.44 -6.75 -13.02
CA PRO A 105 -27.08 -7.14 -12.67
C PRO A 105 -26.41 -8.09 -13.69
N HIS A 106 -27.17 -8.68 -14.62
CA HIS A 106 -26.67 -9.63 -15.61
C HIS A 106 -26.44 -9.02 -17.00
N HIS A 107 -26.97 -7.83 -17.28
CA HIS A 107 -26.89 -7.17 -18.60
C HIS A 107 -25.47 -7.03 -19.16
N TRP A 108 -24.47 -6.84 -18.30
CA TRP A 108 -23.08 -6.75 -18.73
C TRP A 108 -22.54 -8.07 -19.30
N TYR A 109 -23.03 -9.21 -18.78
CA TYR A 109 -22.62 -10.55 -19.20
C TYR A 109 -23.14 -10.81 -20.61
N ASP A 110 -24.45 -10.62 -20.83
CA ASP A 110 -25.11 -10.82 -22.12
C ASP A 110 -24.50 -9.93 -23.19
N TYR A 111 -24.30 -8.65 -22.87
CA TYR A 111 -23.66 -7.72 -23.79
C TYR A 111 -22.24 -8.16 -24.19
N LEU A 112 -21.40 -8.63 -23.25
CA LEU A 112 -20.06 -9.09 -23.59
C LEU A 112 -20.08 -10.38 -24.43
N LEU A 113 -21.02 -11.28 -24.14
CA LEU A 113 -21.19 -12.52 -24.89
C LEU A 113 -21.61 -12.23 -26.35
N GLU A 114 -22.59 -11.36 -26.55
CA GLU A 114 -23.05 -10.90 -27.87
C GLU A 114 -21.95 -10.19 -28.66
N ASN A 115 -21.00 -9.56 -27.97
CA ASN A 115 -19.84 -8.89 -28.56
C ASN A 115 -18.58 -9.77 -28.66
N GLY A 116 -18.75 -11.09 -28.58
CA GLY A 116 -17.72 -12.07 -28.92
C GLY A 116 -16.70 -12.37 -27.83
N VAL A 117 -16.95 -11.97 -26.58
CA VAL A 117 -16.14 -12.45 -25.44
C VAL A 117 -16.50 -13.91 -25.16
N GLN A 118 -15.49 -14.75 -24.98
CA GLN A 118 -15.68 -16.18 -24.78
C GLN A 118 -16.41 -16.47 -23.46
N GLY A 119 -17.42 -17.36 -23.48
CA GLY A 119 -18.26 -17.66 -22.32
C GLY A 119 -17.47 -18.04 -21.06
N HIS A 120 -16.45 -18.90 -21.17
CA HIS A 120 -15.63 -19.30 -20.01
C HIS A 120 -14.85 -18.14 -19.37
N VAL A 121 -14.51 -17.10 -20.14
CA VAL A 121 -13.90 -15.88 -19.62
C VAL A 121 -14.93 -15.09 -18.82
N LEU A 122 -16.17 -15.01 -19.31
CA LEU A 122 -17.28 -14.36 -18.62
C LEU A 122 -17.67 -15.09 -17.34
N ASP A 123 -17.70 -16.43 -17.37
CA ASP A 123 -17.92 -17.26 -16.18
C ASP A 123 -16.85 -16.98 -15.13
N SER A 124 -15.58 -16.92 -15.55
CA SER A 124 -14.45 -16.60 -14.66
C SER A 124 -14.56 -15.18 -14.08
N LEU A 125 -14.96 -14.19 -14.88
CA LEU A 125 -15.17 -12.83 -14.41
C LEU A 125 -16.35 -12.75 -13.43
N SER A 126 -17.46 -13.43 -13.73
CA SER A 126 -18.67 -13.46 -12.90
C SER A 126 -18.42 -14.09 -11.53
N ALA A 127 -17.58 -15.12 -11.48
CA ALA A 127 -17.18 -15.80 -10.25
C ALA A 127 -16.05 -15.06 -9.48
N SER A 128 -15.52 -13.97 -10.03
CA SER A 128 -14.43 -13.20 -9.43
C SER A 128 -14.93 -11.97 -8.67
N VAL A 129 -14.03 -11.36 -7.90
CA VAL A 129 -14.29 -10.10 -7.17
C VAL A 129 -14.63 -8.90 -8.09
N VAL A 130 -14.40 -9.02 -9.40
CA VAL A 130 -14.71 -7.97 -10.38
C VAL A 130 -16.23 -7.74 -10.45
N ALA A 131 -17.01 -8.82 -10.43
CA ALA A 131 -18.47 -8.77 -10.56
C ALA A 131 -19.21 -9.02 -9.23
N ASP A 132 -18.49 -9.41 -8.17
CA ASP A 132 -19.08 -9.63 -6.84
C ASP A 132 -19.19 -8.30 -6.06
N PHE A 133 -20.42 -7.77 -5.97
CA PHE A 133 -20.77 -6.58 -5.18
C PHE A 133 -21.43 -6.93 -3.83
N THR A 134 -21.30 -8.18 -3.38
CA THR A 134 -21.80 -8.59 -2.06
C THR A 134 -20.97 -7.95 -0.94
N PRO A 135 -21.55 -7.77 0.26
CA PRO A 135 -20.81 -7.23 1.41
C PRO A 135 -19.61 -8.07 1.85
N ASN A 136 -19.53 -9.34 1.43
CA ASN A 136 -18.44 -10.25 1.77
C ASN A 136 -17.16 -10.00 0.96
N ASN A 137 -17.25 -9.19 -0.09
CA ASN A 137 -16.12 -8.81 -0.92
C ASN A 137 -15.78 -7.33 -0.67
N PRO A 138 -14.94 -7.03 0.33
CA PRO A 138 -14.68 -5.65 0.73
C PRO A 138 -13.98 -4.90 -0.40
N ARG A 139 -14.47 -3.70 -0.66
CA ARG A 139 -13.94 -2.84 -1.71
C ARG A 139 -13.10 -1.72 -1.15
N ALA A 140 -12.24 -1.27 -2.04
CA ALA A 140 -11.59 0.01 -1.92
C ALA A 140 -12.57 1.12 -1.56
N GLY A 141 -12.35 1.82 -0.44
CA GLY A 141 -13.20 2.95 -0.06
C GLY A 141 -13.05 4.15 -0.99
N LEU A 142 -13.53 5.34 -0.63
CA LEU A 142 -13.14 6.62 -1.23
C LEU A 142 -13.15 7.70 -0.16
N PHE A 143 -12.09 8.50 -0.09
CA PHE A 143 -12.08 9.73 0.71
C PHE A 143 -12.47 10.91 -0.17
N ILE A 144 -13.51 11.62 0.23
CA ILE A 144 -14.11 12.71 -0.52
C ILE A 144 -13.93 14.00 0.26
N LYS A 145 -13.35 15.00 -0.39
CA LYS A 145 -13.39 16.39 0.06
C LYS A 145 -14.51 17.10 -0.73
N PRO A 146 -15.62 17.53 -0.10
CA PRO A 146 -16.81 17.99 -0.83
C PRO A 146 -16.58 19.12 -1.82
N ASP A 147 -15.70 20.07 -1.50
CA ASP A 147 -15.37 21.24 -2.34
C ASP A 147 -14.47 20.90 -3.53
N ALA A 148 -13.76 19.76 -3.50
CA ALA A 148 -12.87 19.31 -4.57
C ALA A 148 -13.47 18.16 -5.39
N PHE A 149 -14.65 17.66 -5.03
CA PHE A 149 -15.20 16.44 -5.60
C PHE A 149 -16.05 16.72 -6.84
N SER A 150 -15.47 16.55 -8.03
CA SER A 150 -16.14 16.75 -9.32
C SER A 150 -16.91 15.52 -9.83
N TRP A 151 -16.98 14.45 -9.04
CA TRP A 151 -17.43 13.12 -9.48
C TRP A 151 -18.77 12.71 -8.83
N SER A 152 -19.58 13.70 -8.45
CA SER A 152 -20.88 13.50 -7.79
C SER A 152 -21.81 12.54 -8.54
N THR A 153 -21.80 12.60 -9.87
CA THR A 153 -22.62 11.75 -10.76
C THR A 153 -22.38 10.25 -10.56
N TYR A 154 -21.19 9.88 -10.09
CA TYR A 154 -20.81 8.48 -9.88
C TYR A 154 -21.04 7.97 -8.47
N LEU A 155 -21.32 8.84 -7.50
CA LEU A 155 -21.56 8.41 -6.12
C LEU A 155 -22.58 7.28 -6.03
N PRO A 156 -23.74 7.34 -6.72
CA PRO A 156 -24.69 6.27 -6.56
C PRO A 156 -24.25 4.97 -7.26
N VAL A 157 -23.33 5.03 -8.23
CA VAL A 157 -22.66 3.81 -8.76
C VAL A 157 -21.75 3.20 -7.71
N LEU A 158 -20.92 4.03 -7.04
CA LEU A 158 -20.01 3.57 -6.00
C LEU A 158 -20.77 2.99 -4.79
N ILE A 159 -21.86 3.66 -4.37
CA ILE A 159 -22.75 3.20 -3.30
C ILE A 159 -23.42 1.87 -3.68
N LEU A 160 -23.94 1.76 -4.92
CA LEU A 160 -24.50 0.51 -5.43
C LEU A 160 -23.47 -0.61 -5.38
N ALA A 161 -22.24 -0.31 -5.80
CA ALA A 161 -21.12 -1.23 -5.79
C ALA A 161 -20.61 -1.56 -4.38
N LYS A 162 -21.18 -1.01 -3.30
CA LYS A 162 -20.71 -1.19 -1.91
C LYS A 162 -19.27 -0.73 -1.68
N VAL A 163 -18.83 0.29 -2.42
CA VAL A 163 -17.59 1.01 -2.14
C VAL A 163 -17.79 1.84 -0.85
N PRO A 164 -16.98 1.64 0.21
CA PRO A 164 -17.03 2.49 1.39
C PRO A 164 -16.76 3.95 1.01
N ILE A 165 -17.54 4.92 1.49
CA ILE A 165 -17.32 6.34 1.17
C ILE A 165 -17.15 7.11 2.48
N PHE A 166 -16.04 7.83 2.56
CA PHE A 166 -15.66 8.66 3.71
C PHE A 166 -15.63 10.11 3.26
N VAL A 167 -16.58 10.90 3.71
CA VAL A 167 -16.67 12.32 3.36
C VAL A 167 -16.06 13.18 4.46
N TYR A 168 -15.08 14.01 4.10
CA TYR A 168 -14.47 14.99 4.99
C TYR A 168 -15.26 16.29 4.97
N TRP A 169 -16.17 16.45 5.93
CA TRP A 169 -17.04 17.62 6.06
C TRP A 169 -16.34 18.88 6.60
N GLY A 170 -15.03 18.82 6.84
CA GLY A 170 -14.28 19.90 7.48
C GLY A 170 -14.36 19.89 9.01
N PRO A 171 -13.71 20.86 9.68
CA PRO A 171 -13.85 21.07 11.11
C PRO A 171 -15.29 21.45 11.48
N VAL A 172 -15.75 21.07 12.68
CA VAL A 172 -17.14 21.35 13.10
C VAL A 172 -17.50 22.85 13.06
N ARG A 173 -16.52 23.72 13.32
CA ARG A 173 -16.68 25.18 13.31
C ARG A 173 -16.54 25.81 11.91
N SER A 174 -16.12 25.02 10.92
CA SER A 174 -15.82 25.49 9.56
C SER A 174 -16.19 24.39 8.57
N ARG A 175 -17.48 24.02 8.52
CA ARG A 175 -17.96 23.00 7.60
C ARG A 175 -17.67 23.42 6.16
N ILE A 176 -17.22 22.46 5.37
CA ILE A 176 -17.01 22.65 3.94
C ILE A 176 -18.39 22.63 3.27
N ALA A 177 -18.68 23.63 2.44
CA ALA A 177 -19.89 23.64 1.64
C ALA A 177 -19.88 22.43 0.69
N ALA A 178 -20.91 21.60 0.76
CA ALA A 178 -21.02 20.41 -0.07
C ALA A 178 -21.97 20.61 -1.25
N PRO A 179 -21.67 19.96 -2.39
CA PRO A 179 -22.62 19.78 -3.48
C PRO A 179 -23.95 19.17 -3.00
N ALA A 180 -25.03 19.48 -3.72
CA ALA A 180 -26.37 18.99 -3.38
C ALA A 180 -26.43 17.45 -3.32
N GLU A 181 -25.64 16.77 -4.14
CA GLU A 181 -25.57 15.31 -4.25
C GLU A 181 -24.92 14.63 -3.03
N LEU A 182 -24.13 15.36 -2.25
CA LEU A 182 -23.54 14.86 -1.01
C LEU A 182 -24.42 15.16 0.21
N LYS A 183 -25.45 16.00 0.08
CA LYS A 183 -26.24 16.49 1.21
C LYS A 183 -26.93 15.37 1.99
N ASP A 184 -27.34 14.31 1.31
CA ASP A 184 -27.95 13.12 1.93
C ASP A 184 -26.94 12.30 2.76
N LEU A 185 -25.64 12.55 2.59
CA LEU A 185 -24.55 11.95 3.36
C LEU A 185 -24.04 12.87 4.48
N GLU A 186 -24.62 14.06 4.65
CA GLU A 186 -24.21 15.00 5.69
C GLU A 186 -24.55 14.42 7.08
N PRO A 187 -23.60 14.38 8.03
CA PRO A 187 -23.86 13.85 9.35
C PRO A 187 -24.87 14.74 10.09
N SER A 188 -25.78 14.11 10.83
CA SER A 188 -26.72 14.84 11.69
C SER A 188 -25.97 15.64 12.77
N ASN A 189 -26.59 16.71 13.27
CA ASN A 189 -26.00 17.50 14.37
C ASN A 189 -25.76 16.67 15.64
N GLU A 190 -26.59 15.66 15.88
CA GLU A 190 -26.40 14.68 16.95
C GLU A 190 -25.13 13.85 16.75
N ALA A 191 -24.92 13.29 15.56
CA ALA A 191 -23.71 12.53 15.25
C ALA A 191 -22.44 13.38 15.36
N VAL A 192 -22.51 14.64 14.92
CA VAL A 192 -21.41 15.60 15.09
C VAL A 192 -21.14 15.87 16.58
N SER A 193 -22.19 16.07 17.38
CA SER A 193 -22.06 16.37 18.82
C SER A 193 -21.49 15.18 19.60
N ALA A 194 -21.98 13.97 19.34
CA ALA A 194 -21.44 12.73 19.91
C ALA A 194 -19.97 12.54 19.52
N ALA A 195 -19.61 12.85 18.27
CA ALA A 195 -18.23 12.77 17.84
C ALA A 195 -17.31 13.77 18.56
N GLN A 196 -17.81 14.97 18.89
CA GLN A 196 -17.07 15.97 19.66
C GLN A 196 -16.85 15.57 21.11
N GLN A 197 -17.89 15.03 21.77
CA GLN A 197 -17.81 14.55 23.15
C GLN A 197 -16.74 13.47 23.28
N LEU A 198 -16.84 12.45 22.43
CA LEU A 198 -15.86 11.39 22.35
C LEU A 198 -14.43 11.96 22.23
N SER A 199 -14.17 12.93 21.34
CA SER A 199 -12.81 13.46 21.12
C SER A 199 -12.24 14.23 22.31
N THR A 200 -13.05 14.59 23.30
CA THR A 200 -12.61 15.31 24.49
C THR A 200 -12.05 14.33 25.53
N ASP A 201 -12.51 13.07 25.53
CA ASP A 201 -12.24 12.14 26.63
C ASP A 201 -10.87 11.45 26.64
N VAL A 202 -10.14 11.32 25.51
CA VAL A 202 -8.79 10.68 25.53
C VAL A 202 -7.66 11.70 25.55
N PHE A 203 -7.89 12.99 25.32
CA PHE A 203 -6.82 13.96 25.57
C PHE A 203 -6.56 14.16 27.05
N ASP A 204 -7.57 13.96 27.88
CA ASP A 204 -7.46 14.23 29.31
C ASP A 204 -7.15 12.95 30.13
N THR A 205 -7.09 11.77 29.50
CA THR A 205 -6.85 10.48 30.19
C THR A 205 -5.56 9.75 29.76
N GLU A 206 -4.73 10.32 28.87
CA GLU A 206 -3.35 9.83 28.68
C GLU A 206 -2.44 10.44 29.76
N GLY A 207 -2.44 9.78 30.93
CA GLY A 207 -1.41 9.96 31.92
C GLY A 207 -0.04 9.81 31.26
N GLN A 208 0.72 10.90 31.27
CA GLN A 208 2.14 10.97 30.92
C GLN A 208 2.85 9.68 31.36
N PRO A 209 3.29 8.79 30.45
CA PRO A 209 3.78 7.48 30.83
C PRO A 209 4.96 7.66 31.80
N SER A 210 4.78 7.15 33.01
CA SER A 210 5.82 7.02 34.02
C SER A 210 6.93 6.13 33.45
N PHE A 211 7.94 6.74 32.84
CA PHE A 211 9.11 6.05 32.30
C PHE A 211 9.97 5.50 33.45
N GLY A 212 9.63 4.30 33.91
CA GLY A 212 10.54 3.46 34.69
C GLY A 212 11.80 3.18 33.87
N THR A 213 12.93 3.67 34.35
CA THR A 213 14.21 3.89 33.65
C THR A 213 15.00 2.62 33.27
N THR A 214 14.36 1.46 33.07
CA THR A 214 15.03 0.19 32.71
C THR A 214 14.27 -0.62 31.65
N GLY A 215 13.51 0.05 30.79
CA GLY A 215 12.69 -0.59 29.76
C GLY A 215 13.49 -1.41 28.74
N ARG A 216 12.97 -2.60 28.42
CA ARG A 216 13.38 -3.43 27.28
C ARG A 216 13.27 -2.62 25.99
N VAL A 217 14.21 -2.81 25.05
CA VAL A 217 14.14 -2.21 23.71
C VAL A 217 12.79 -2.60 23.08
N PRO A 218 12.00 -1.67 22.53
CA PRO A 218 10.74 -2.00 21.89
C PRO A 218 10.95 -3.05 20.79
N GLU A 219 10.22 -4.15 20.88
CA GLU A 219 10.24 -5.22 19.90
C GLU A 219 9.08 -5.02 18.93
N PHE A 220 9.29 -5.38 17.66
CA PHE A 220 8.25 -5.33 16.64
C PHE A 220 7.22 -6.43 16.93
N LEU A 221 5.98 -6.03 17.18
CA LEU A 221 4.87 -6.95 17.39
C LEU A 221 4.14 -7.22 16.07
N SER A 222 3.50 -8.39 15.98
CA SER A 222 2.70 -8.76 14.78
C SER A 222 1.51 -7.83 14.50
N THR A 223 1.16 -6.95 15.44
CA THR A 223 0.11 -5.93 15.32
C THR A 223 0.67 -4.57 14.93
N ASP A 224 1.99 -4.39 14.95
CA ASP A 224 2.62 -3.11 14.68
C ASP A 224 2.65 -2.82 13.17
N THR A 225 2.51 -1.54 12.86
CA THR A 225 2.94 -0.99 11.57
C THR A 225 4.39 -0.52 11.70
N PRO A 226 5.13 -0.35 10.59
CA PRO A 226 6.46 0.22 10.63
C PRO A 226 6.48 1.60 11.31
N GLY A 227 5.47 2.44 11.04
CA GLY A 227 5.36 3.77 11.66
C GLY A 227 5.16 3.73 13.16
N THR A 228 4.25 2.88 13.67
CA THR A 228 4.03 2.73 15.11
C THR A 228 5.26 2.15 15.81
N PHE A 229 5.93 1.18 15.20
CA PHE A 229 7.18 0.62 15.71
C PHE A 229 8.26 1.71 15.77
N PHE A 230 8.49 2.45 14.69
CA PHE A 230 9.51 3.49 14.66
C PHE A 230 9.18 4.66 15.59
N ALA A 231 7.91 5.02 15.79
CA ALA A 231 7.50 5.96 16.82
C ALA A 231 7.91 5.49 18.22
N ALA A 232 7.64 4.23 18.57
CA ALA A 232 8.04 3.65 19.85
C ALA A 232 9.57 3.62 20.01
N ARG A 233 10.32 3.29 18.95
CA ARG A 233 11.79 3.29 18.96
C ARG A 233 12.37 4.69 19.11
N ALA A 234 11.76 5.70 18.49
CA ALA A 234 12.16 7.11 18.63
C ALA A 234 12.01 7.59 20.08
N ILE A 235 10.87 7.30 20.71
CA ILE A 235 10.61 7.61 22.13
C ILE A 235 11.64 6.93 23.03
N TYR A 236 11.87 5.62 22.82
CA TYR A 236 12.87 4.85 23.58
C TYR A 236 14.28 5.43 23.42
N ARG A 237 14.68 5.78 22.20
CA ARG A 237 15.98 6.38 21.90
C ARG A 237 16.16 7.72 22.60
N ALA A 238 15.16 8.59 22.54
CA ALA A 238 15.18 9.89 23.23
C ALA A 238 15.35 9.72 24.74
N ALA A 239 14.65 8.75 25.35
CA ALA A 239 14.78 8.44 26.77
C ALA A 239 16.19 7.95 27.13
N CYS A 240 16.78 7.04 26.32
CA CYS A 240 18.13 6.53 26.54
C CYS A 240 19.20 7.62 26.41
N ILE A 241 19.11 8.46 25.37
CA ILE A 241 20.07 9.55 25.14
C ILE A 241 20.01 10.57 26.29
N ARG A 242 18.83 10.83 26.87
CA ARG A 242 18.70 11.79 27.98
C ARG A 242 19.46 11.37 29.24
N ILE A 243 19.62 10.06 29.47
CA ILE A 243 20.22 9.52 30.69
C ILE A 243 21.61 8.90 30.45
N GLU A 244 22.14 8.97 29.23
CA GLU A 244 23.41 8.32 28.90
C GLU A 244 24.59 9.00 29.61
N THR A 245 25.54 8.21 30.07
CA THR A 245 26.81 8.74 30.58
C THR A 245 27.69 9.24 29.43
N GLU A 246 28.68 10.09 29.72
CA GLU A 246 29.60 10.58 28.67
C GLU A 246 30.33 9.43 27.97
N GLU A 247 30.70 8.36 28.69
CA GLU A 247 31.30 7.17 28.08
C GLU A 247 30.32 6.46 27.11
N GLN A 248 29.06 6.30 27.52
CA GLN A 248 28.02 5.70 26.68
C GLN A 248 27.78 6.56 25.43
N ARG A 249 27.75 7.89 25.59
CA ARG A 249 27.66 8.86 24.50
C ARG A 249 28.80 8.72 23.51
N GLN A 250 30.05 8.68 23.96
CA GLN A 250 31.21 8.51 23.08
C GLN A 250 31.17 7.19 22.31
N ARG A 251 30.77 6.09 22.97
CA ARG A 251 30.55 4.79 22.31
C ARG A 251 29.44 4.88 21.27
N ARG A 252 28.33 5.57 21.56
CA ARG A 252 27.21 5.79 20.62
C ARG A 252 27.64 6.63 19.42
N LEU A 253 28.29 7.77 19.63
CA LEU A 253 28.81 8.63 18.56
C LEU A 253 29.82 7.90 17.67
N SER A 254 30.65 7.04 18.25
CA SER A 254 31.58 6.19 17.49
C SER A 254 30.85 5.19 16.59
N ARG A 255 29.75 4.60 17.07
CA ARG A 255 28.88 3.73 16.25
C ARG A 255 28.20 4.50 15.14
N GLU A 256 27.65 5.68 15.44
CA GLU A 256 27.00 6.54 14.43
C GLU A 256 27.99 6.94 13.32
N LYS A 257 29.20 7.37 13.69
CA LYS A 257 30.28 7.66 12.73
C LYS A 257 30.60 6.44 11.86
N ARG A 258 30.71 5.25 12.45
CA ARG A 258 30.94 4.01 11.68
C ARG A 258 29.78 3.71 10.73
N ALA A 259 28.54 3.86 11.19
CA ALA A 259 27.35 3.59 10.39
C ALA A 259 27.27 4.46 9.13
N THR A 260 27.73 5.72 9.18
CA THR A 260 27.79 6.59 7.99
C THR A 260 28.67 6.06 6.85
N SER A 261 29.58 5.13 7.12
CA SER A 261 30.39 4.48 6.08
C SER A 261 29.65 3.38 5.32
N TYR A 262 28.48 2.94 5.79
CA TYR A 262 27.72 1.81 5.24
C TYR A 262 28.51 0.49 5.14
N LEU A 263 29.58 0.37 5.93
CA LEU A 263 30.38 -0.83 6.00
C LEU A 263 29.83 -1.76 7.08
N ILE A 264 29.41 -2.95 6.67
CA ILE A 264 29.14 -4.07 7.57
C ILE A 264 30.19 -5.15 7.37
N THR A 265 30.40 -5.96 8.39
CA THR A 265 31.22 -7.17 8.32
C THR A 265 30.33 -8.39 8.56
N ALA A 266 30.67 -9.53 7.95
CA ALA A 266 29.96 -10.79 8.20
C ALA A 266 29.93 -11.17 9.70
N GLN A 267 30.99 -10.79 10.43
CA GLN A 267 31.16 -11.06 11.86
C GLN A 267 30.73 -9.89 12.78
N GLY A 268 30.13 -8.83 12.24
CA GLY A 268 29.74 -7.65 13.02
C GLY A 268 28.78 -7.99 14.16
N GLU A 269 28.77 -7.17 15.21
CA GLU A 269 27.89 -7.37 16.37
C GLU A 269 26.49 -6.79 16.17
N ASP A 270 26.33 -5.78 15.30
CA ASP A 270 25.04 -5.15 15.05
C ASP A 270 24.06 -6.18 14.48
N LYS A 271 22.80 -6.16 14.92
CA LYS A 271 21.75 -6.99 14.31
C LYS A 271 21.28 -6.35 13.01
N ILE A 272 20.86 -7.16 12.05
CA ILE A 272 20.26 -6.68 10.79
C ILE A 272 18.87 -7.27 10.70
N PHE A 273 17.89 -6.42 10.44
CA PHE A 273 16.51 -6.80 10.20
C PHE A 273 16.11 -6.39 8.79
N GLU A 274 15.39 -7.27 8.12
CA GLU A 274 14.80 -7.02 6.81
C GLU A 274 13.28 -6.86 6.97
N TRP A 275 12.75 -5.81 6.36
CA TRP A 275 11.32 -5.59 6.31
C TRP A 275 10.75 -6.17 5.02
N ASP A 276 9.88 -7.16 5.16
CA ASP A 276 9.05 -7.65 4.06
C ASP A 276 7.58 -7.43 4.42
N PHE A 277 6.75 -7.34 3.40
CA PHE A 277 5.32 -7.38 3.61
C PHE A 277 4.79 -8.78 3.34
N ASP A 278 4.21 -9.40 4.36
CA ASP A 278 3.48 -10.64 4.20
C ASP A 278 2.11 -10.36 3.58
N TRP A 279 1.99 -10.72 2.32
CA TRP A 279 0.78 -10.59 1.51
C TRP A 279 -0.32 -11.58 1.90
N GLU A 280 -0.01 -12.68 2.59
CA GLU A 280 -1.00 -13.67 3.02
C GLU A 280 -1.76 -13.16 4.25
N CYS A 281 -1.05 -12.63 5.23
CA CYS A 281 -1.67 -12.08 6.45
C CYS A 281 -1.90 -10.57 6.40
N MET A 282 -1.53 -9.91 5.29
CA MET A 282 -1.62 -8.46 5.09
C MET A 282 -0.93 -7.66 6.21
N ARG A 283 0.28 -8.07 6.60
CA ARG A 283 1.05 -7.44 7.69
C ARG A 283 2.51 -7.27 7.32
N TRP A 284 3.12 -6.23 7.88
CA TRP A 284 4.56 -6.09 7.84
C TRP A 284 5.22 -7.15 8.72
N LYS A 285 6.33 -7.70 8.23
CA LYS A 285 7.24 -8.55 8.99
C LYS A 285 8.58 -7.84 9.10
N ARG A 286 9.24 -8.07 10.22
CA ARG A 286 10.59 -7.57 10.51
C ARG A 286 11.44 -8.76 10.94
N ASP A 287 12.03 -9.42 9.96
CA ASP A 287 12.76 -10.67 10.17
C ASP A 287 14.24 -10.40 10.39
N MET A 288 14.84 -11.13 11.33
CA MET A 288 16.27 -11.02 11.60
C MET A 288 17.05 -11.73 10.49
N VAL A 289 17.97 -11.01 9.85
CA VAL A 289 18.87 -11.56 8.84
C VAL A 289 19.93 -12.43 9.52
N LEU A 290 20.03 -13.69 9.11
CA LEU A 290 21.00 -14.63 9.65
C LEU A 290 22.43 -14.23 9.29
N ARG A 291 23.38 -14.63 10.14
CA ARG A 291 24.79 -14.21 10.04
C ARG A 291 25.41 -14.51 8.68
N HIS A 292 25.06 -15.63 8.07
CA HIS A 292 25.60 -16.05 6.77
C HIS A 292 25.00 -15.27 5.59
N ASP A 293 23.82 -14.68 5.75
CA ASP A 293 23.12 -13.95 4.69
C ASP A 293 23.35 -12.44 4.72
N ARG A 294 23.99 -11.92 5.78
CA ARG A 294 24.14 -10.47 6.02
C ARG A 294 24.69 -9.70 4.82
N LEU A 295 25.77 -10.18 4.21
CA LEU A 295 26.39 -9.50 3.07
C LEU A 295 25.49 -9.52 1.84
N SER A 296 24.81 -10.65 1.60
CA SER A 296 23.86 -10.81 0.50
C SER A 296 22.68 -9.86 0.68
N ALA A 297 22.00 -9.92 1.82
CA ALA A 297 20.89 -9.03 2.14
C ALA A 297 21.31 -7.56 2.04
N TRP A 298 22.43 -7.18 2.68
CA TRP A 298 22.94 -5.80 2.65
C TRP A 298 23.19 -5.26 1.24
N SER A 299 23.71 -6.11 0.34
CA SER A 299 23.97 -5.75 -1.06
C SER A 299 22.70 -5.60 -1.90
N GLY A 300 21.57 -6.18 -1.47
CA GLY A 300 20.28 -6.11 -2.16
C GLY A 300 19.49 -4.82 -1.92
N TYR A 301 19.97 -3.95 -1.04
CA TYR A 301 19.35 -2.67 -0.68
C TYR A 301 20.27 -1.51 -1.08
N ASP A 302 19.70 -0.38 -1.51
CA ASP A 302 20.48 0.84 -1.75
C ASP A 302 20.85 1.50 -0.42
N LYS A 303 21.72 2.51 -0.40
CA LYS A 303 22.06 3.24 0.85
C LYS A 303 20.83 3.89 1.49
N LYS A 304 19.91 4.40 0.67
CA LYS A 304 18.67 5.05 1.09
C LYS A 304 17.67 4.12 1.78
N ASP A 305 17.78 2.81 1.52
CA ASP A 305 16.91 1.77 2.06
C ASP A 305 17.43 1.18 3.38
N LYS A 306 18.41 1.84 4.01
CA LYS A 306 19.02 1.39 5.26
C LYS A 306 18.84 2.44 6.34
N ARG A 307 18.45 2.00 7.53
CA ARG A 307 18.42 2.82 8.75
C ARG A 307 19.18 2.12 9.87
N TYR A 308 19.94 2.89 10.65
CA TYR A 308 20.71 2.42 11.79
C TYR A 308 20.23 3.10 13.07
N ASP A 309 19.90 2.27 14.06
CA ASP A 309 19.67 2.71 15.43
C ASP A 309 20.91 2.42 16.30
N SER A 310 21.62 3.49 16.65
CA SER A 310 22.84 3.45 17.45
C SER A 310 22.62 3.09 18.93
N VAL A 311 21.39 3.23 19.44
CA VAL A 311 21.03 2.86 20.81
C VAL A 311 20.80 1.35 20.91
N ALA A 312 20.01 0.77 20.01
CA ALA A 312 19.77 -0.68 20.01
C ALA A 312 20.86 -1.50 19.30
N LYS A 313 21.74 -0.86 18.51
CA LYS A 313 22.75 -1.51 17.68
C LYS A 313 22.12 -2.40 16.60
N GLU A 314 21.15 -1.83 15.89
CA GLU A 314 20.37 -2.54 14.87
C GLU A 314 20.35 -1.78 13.56
N TRP A 315 20.39 -2.52 12.46
CA TRP A 315 20.09 -2.04 11.12
C TRP A 315 18.72 -2.54 10.68
N ASP A 316 17.98 -1.66 10.02
CA ASP A 316 16.72 -1.96 9.35
C ASP A 316 16.92 -1.76 7.84
N LEU A 317 16.59 -2.79 7.05
CA LEU A 317 16.62 -2.79 5.59
C LEU A 317 15.18 -2.75 5.07
N ALA A 318 14.79 -1.70 4.36
CA ALA A 318 13.42 -1.57 3.83
C ALA A 318 13.34 -0.67 2.59
N TYR A 319 12.68 -1.15 1.53
CA TYR A 319 12.44 -0.38 0.31
C TYR A 319 11.52 0.84 0.50
N PHE A 320 10.71 0.85 1.57
CA PHE A 320 9.78 1.94 1.80
C PHE A 320 10.41 3.18 2.47
N PHE A 321 11.69 3.12 2.87
CA PHE A 321 12.37 4.25 3.52
C PHE A 321 12.52 5.48 2.64
N GLU A 322 12.48 5.33 1.31
CA GLU A 322 12.53 6.45 0.36
C GLU A 322 11.19 6.72 -0.32
N SER A 323 10.27 5.74 -0.29
CA SER A 323 8.95 5.86 -0.94
C SER A 323 8.12 7.02 -0.38
N SER A 324 8.35 7.43 0.87
CA SER A 324 7.65 8.54 1.52
C SER A 324 7.95 9.93 0.94
N VAL A 325 9.02 10.09 0.14
CA VAL A 325 9.44 11.41 -0.38
C VAL A 325 9.00 11.64 -1.83
N ARG A 326 8.77 10.57 -2.61
CA ARG A 326 8.52 10.70 -4.05
C ARG A 326 7.06 10.84 -4.46
N GLU A 327 6.09 10.50 -3.60
CA GLU A 327 4.66 10.56 -3.95
C GLU A 327 4.05 11.98 -3.95
N ALA A 328 4.86 13.04 -3.91
CA ALA A 328 4.38 14.43 -3.90
C ALA A 328 4.89 15.32 -5.05
N ARG A 329 5.61 14.77 -6.04
CA ARG A 329 6.07 15.53 -7.23
C ARG A 329 5.67 14.81 -8.50
N ASP A 330 4.39 14.88 -8.82
CA ASP A 330 3.89 14.57 -10.15
C ASP A 330 4.28 15.71 -11.11
N GLY A 331 5.04 15.40 -12.16
CA GLY A 331 4.96 16.13 -13.42
C GLY A 331 6.17 16.90 -13.93
N GLU A 332 7.29 17.02 -13.21
CA GLU A 332 8.50 17.64 -13.76
C GLU A 332 9.56 16.57 -14.04
N GLU A 333 9.81 16.31 -15.33
CA GLU A 333 11.02 15.65 -15.84
C GLU A 333 12.23 16.48 -15.39
N LEU A 334 12.66 16.27 -14.15
CA LEU A 334 13.88 16.86 -13.64
C LEU A 334 15.05 16.19 -14.35
N ASP A 335 15.74 16.97 -15.18
CA ASP A 335 17.02 16.63 -15.80
C ASP A 335 17.86 15.82 -14.81
N GLU A 336 18.26 14.61 -15.21
CA GLU A 336 19.02 13.63 -14.40
C GLU A 336 20.44 14.13 -14.02
N GLN A 337 20.75 15.40 -14.27
CA GLN A 337 22.02 16.03 -14.01
C GLN A 337 22.02 16.65 -12.60
N GLU A 338 22.72 15.99 -11.67
CA GLU A 338 22.94 16.42 -10.27
C GLU A 338 21.78 16.17 -9.29
N ALA A 339 21.31 14.92 -9.22
CA ALA A 339 20.82 14.38 -7.94
C ALA A 339 21.99 14.33 -6.95
N ASN A 340 22.26 15.50 -6.35
CA ASN A 340 23.27 15.72 -5.34
C ASN A 340 23.12 14.64 -4.26
N ASP A 341 24.21 13.92 -3.95
CA ASP A 341 24.35 12.79 -3.00
C ASP A 341 24.07 13.20 -1.53
N HIS A 342 23.31 14.28 -1.36
CA HIS A 342 22.93 14.88 -0.11
C HIS A 342 21.80 14.07 0.54
N SER A 343 22.22 13.30 1.54
CA SER A 343 21.40 12.81 2.64
C SER A 343 20.84 11.38 2.50
N SER A 344 21.67 10.43 2.07
CA SER A 344 21.57 9.09 2.67
C SER A 344 22.30 9.08 4.02
N ASN A 345 21.86 9.89 4.98
CA ASN A 345 22.26 9.69 6.38
C ASN A 345 21.55 8.42 6.86
N PRO A 346 22.28 7.33 7.20
CA PRO A 346 21.67 6.08 7.64
C PRO A 346 21.10 6.18 9.05
N LEU A 347 21.42 7.22 9.80
CA LEU A 347 20.96 7.34 11.17
C LEU A 347 19.44 7.51 11.19
N PHE A 348 18.83 6.82 12.14
CA PHE A 348 17.41 6.96 12.46
C PHE A 348 17.04 8.44 12.67
N ARG A 349 15.99 8.89 11.98
CA ARG A 349 15.53 10.28 11.98
C ARG A 349 14.20 10.41 12.72
N GLU A 350 13.87 11.62 13.14
CA GLU A 350 12.52 11.86 13.66
C GLU A 350 11.48 11.58 12.58
N GLU A 351 11.70 11.95 11.32
CA GLU A 351 10.69 11.72 10.28
C GLU A 351 10.42 10.24 10.03
N ASP A 352 11.29 9.32 10.47
CA ASP A 352 11.09 7.88 10.32
C ASP A 352 9.86 7.38 11.11
N TYR A 353 9.39 8.07 12.17
CA TYR A 353 8.11 7.71 12.82
C TYR A 353 6.89 8.03 11.95
N LYS A 354 7.06 8.92 10.96
CA LYS A 354 6.02 9.25 9.98
C LYS A 354 6.02 8.29 8.79
N LEU A 355 6.89 7.28 8.80
CA LEU A 355 6.84 6.19 7.84
C LEU A 355 5.56 5.40 8.10
N ALA A 356 4.48 5.82 7.45
CA ALA A 356 3.34 4.97 7.18
C ALA A 356 3.58 4.39 5.79
N PRO A 357 4.47 3.38 5.63
CA PRO A 357 4.60 2.76 4.33
C PRO A 357 3.20 2.29 3.96
N PRO A 358 2.72 2.66 2.77
CA PRO A 358 1.34 2.44 2.40
C PRO A 358 1.03 0.98 2.68
N LEU A 359 0.03 0.73 3.52
CA LEU A 359 -0.45 -0.63 3.73
C LEU A 359 -0.69 -1.19 2.33
N PRO A 360 -0.08 -2.32 1.98
CA PRO A 360 -0.51 -3.08 0.84
C PRO A 360 -2.01 -3.24 0.99
N PRO A 361 -2.76 -2.83 -0.02
CA PRO A 361 -4.14 -2.43 0.21
C PRO A 361 -4.96 -3.49 0.93
N THR A 362 -5.30 -3.17 2.17
CA THR A 362 -5.84 -4.14 3.12
C THR A 362 -7.26 -4.52 2.72
N ILE A 363 -7.48 -5.80 2.44
CA ILE A 363 -8.74 -6.48 2.75
C ILE A 363 -8.79 -6.52 4.28
N LEU A 364 -9.49 -5.59 4.92
CA LEU A 364 -9.60 -5.58 6.38
C LEU A 364 -10.54 -6.70 6.86
N PRO A 365 -10.14 -7.47 7.89
CA PRO A 365 -11.03 -8.26 8.72
C PRO A 365 -11.41 -7.47 9.98
N HIS A 366 -12.71 -7.18 10.13
CA HIS A 366 -13.29 -6.81 11.44
C HIS A 366 -14.65 -7.50 11.61
N LEU A 367 -14.61 -8.69 12.23
CA LEU A 367 -15.68 -9.22 13.05
C LEU A 367 -14.98 -9.94 14.21
N VAL A 368 -15.47 -9.65 15.42
CA VAL A 368 -15.04 -10.17 16.74
C VAL A 368 -14.03 -9.29 17.51
N ALA A 369 -14.48 -8.10 17.89
CA ALA A 369 -14.64 -7.70 19.30
C ALA A 369 -15.45 -6.40 19.40
N MET A 370 -16.50 -6.41 20.24
CA MET A 370 -17.39 -5.32 20.67
C MET A 370 -18.70 -5.13 19.86
N MET A 371 -19.76 -5.94 20.08
CA MET A 371 -20.73 -5.71 21.17
C MET A 371 -20.12 -5.44 22.55
N SER A 372 -20.53 -4.28 23.10
CA SER A 372 -20.35 -3.78 24.47
C SER A 372 -19.27 -2.70 24.62
N ASP A 373 -19.80 -1.48 24.68
CA ASP A 373 -19.48 -0.44 25.66
C ASP A 373 -18.27 0.48 25.44
N PRO A 374 -18.36 1.73 25.92
CA PRO A 374 -18.76 2.83 25.07
C PRO A 374 -17.83 4.03 25.27
N ASP A 375 -16.59 3.85 25.68
CA ASP A 375 -15.80 4.96 26.19
C ASP A 375 -14.40 4.99 25.60
N SER A 376 -13.96 6.22 25.38
CA SER A 376 -12.56 6.63 25.20
C SER A 376 -12.12 6.80 23.73
N LYS A 377 -12.30 8.04 23.24
CA LYS A 377 -11.76 8.58 21.99
C LYS A 377 -10.68 9.63 22.22
N ALA A 378 -9.57 9.46 21.48
CA ALA A 378 -8.64 10.50 20.99
C ALA A 378 -7.32 10.92 21.72
N ALA A 379 -6.18 10.48 21.18
CA ALA A 379 -4.93 11.27 21.18
C ALA A 379 -4.28 11.41 19.77
N ARG A 380 -5.00 12.10 18.88
CA ARG A 380 -4.65 13.05 17.76
C ARG A 380 -3.33 12.92 16.97
N HIS A 381 -3.57 12.89 15.65
CA HIS A 381 -3.02 13.74 14.56
C HIS A 381 -1.49 13.82 14.39
N ASN A 382 -0.94 13.45 13.23
CA ASN A 382 -1.19 14.11 11.94
C ASN A 382 -0.75 13.24 10.74
N THR A 383 -1.17 13.69 9.55
CA THR A 383 -0.76 13.30 8.18
C THR A 383 -1.35 12.02 7.59
N CYS A 384 -2.05 12.14 6.45
CA CYS A 384 -1.96 11.18 5.32
C CYS A 384 -2.67 11.71 4.07
N HIS A 385 -1.85 12.06 3.07
CA HIS A 385 -2.14 12.11 1.64
C HIS A 385 -1.71 10.74 1.07
N ALA A 386 -2.41 10.29 0.02
CA ALA A 386 -2.10 9.13 -0.85
C ALA A 386 -2.19 7.70 -0.25
N ALA A 387 -3.18 6.91 -0.70
CA ALA A 387 -3.13 5.44 -0.74
C ALA A 387 -4.36 4.86 -1.49
N TYR A 388 -4.21 4.31 -2.71
CA TYR A 388 -5.29 3.59 -3.41
C TYR A 388 -4.87 2.27 -4.13
N PHE A 389 -5.16 1.15 -3.44
CA PHE A 389 -5.70 -0.16 -3.83
C PHE A 389 -4.99 -1.29 -4.64
N HIS A 390 -5.17 -2.52 -4.09
CA HIS A 390 -4.67 -3.86 -4.46
C HIS A 390 -5.50 -5.00 -3.85
N CYS A 391 -6.11 -5.87 -4.67
CA CYS A 391 -6.19 -7.32 -4.46
C CYS A 391 -6.57 -8.09 -5.74
N ASN A 392 -5.84 -9.19 -6.03
CA ASN A 392 -6.33 -10.47 -6.60
C ASN A 392 -5.17 -11.47 -6.83
N HIS A 393 -5.18 -12.62 -6.17
CA HIS A 393 -4.40 -13.82 -6.54
C HIS A 393 -5.00 -15.11 -5.93
N LEU A 394 -6.16 -15.58 -6.41
CA LEU A 394 -6.69 -16.91 -6.03
C LEU A 394 -7.22 -17.78 -7.19
N LEU A 395 -6.99 -17.44 -8.46
CA LEU A 395 -7.52 -18.22 -9.59
C LEU A 395 -6.51 -19.09 -10.37
N ALA A 396 -5.19 -18.96 -10.14
CA ALA A 396 -4.19 -19.69 -10.94
C ALA A 396 -3.70 -21.03 -10.36
N SER A 397 -4.05 -21.40 -9.12
CA SER A 397 -3.45 -22.57 -8.43
C SER A 397 -4.32 -23.85 -8.40
N ARG A 398 -5.53 -23.84 -8.99
CA ARG A 398 -6.44 -25.00 -8.95
C ARG A 398 -6.50 -25.87 -10.21
N TYR A 399 -5.58 -25.72 -11.15
CA TYR A 399 -5.56 -26.50 -12.40
C TYR A 399 -4.23 -27.22 -12.66
N THR A 400 -3.71 -27.96 -11.68
CA THR A 400 -2.77 -29.07 -11.94
C THR A 400 -2.98 -30.17 -10.91
N HIS A 401 -3.96 -31.04 -11.17
CA HIS A 401 -3.93 -32.49 -10.93
C HIS A 401 -5.36 -33.03 -10.89
N ARG A 402 -5.79 -33.64 -12.01
CA ARG A 402 -6.63 -34.85 -12.08
C ARG A 402 -7.14 -35.05 -13.51
N ILE A 403 -6.48 -35.92 -14.26
CA ILE A 403 -7.04 -36.89 -15.23
C ILE A 403 -6.09 -38.10 -15.17
N PRO A 404 -6.59 -39.35 -15.17
CA PRO A 404 -5.95 -40.53 -14.55
C PRO A 404 -4.60 -40.96 -15.10
#